data_AF-A0A375H703-F1
#
_entry.id   AF-A0A375H703-F1
#
_cell.length_a   1.000
_cell.length_b   1.000
_cell.length_c   1.000
_cell.angle_alpha   90.00
_cell.angle_beta   90.00
_cell.angle_gamma   90.00
#
_symmetry.space_group_name_H-M   'P 1'
#
loop_
_entity.id
_entity.type
_entity.pdbx_description
1 polymer ?
#
loop_
_entity_poly.entity_id
_entity_poly.type
_entity_poly.pdbx_seq_one_letter_code
_entity_poly.pdbx_strand_id
1 'polypeptide(L)'
;MFVCGNQACGASWEPDEVQIRDEGQGLVFRCPQCGARNHVVARTAKDGSTTFRQVPASAAQQAPAKRPAGTQPKAPAKVPRKATAQGRAKPASR
;
A
#
# COMPACT_ATOMS: atom_id res chain seq x y z
N MET A 1 14.24 17.75 1.29
CA MET A 1 13.47 18.86 0.69
C MET A 1 12.40 18.30 -0.22
N PHE A 2 11.16 18.74 -0.01
CA PHE A 2 9.98 18.36 -0.78
C PHE A 2 9.36 19.59 -1.41
N VAL A 3 8.79 19.45 -2.61
CA VAL A 3 8.19 20.57 -3.34
C VAL A 3 6.72 20.25 -3.59
N CYS A 4 5.83 21.20 -3.33
CA CYS A 4 4.42 21.02 -3.65
C CYS A 4 4.23 20.92 -5.18
N GLY A 5 3.69 19.80 -5.65
CA GLY A 5 3.40 19.59 -7.07
C GLY A 5 2.20 20.38 -7.61
N ASN A 6 1.50 21.13 -6.74
CA ASN A 6 0.47 22.06 -7.18
C ASN A 6 1.13 23.30 -7.78
N GLN A 7 0.90 23.54 -9.07
CA GLN A 7 1.46 24.65 -9.85
C GLN A 7 1.17 26.02 -9.21
N ALA A 8 0.00 26.18 -8.58
CA ALA A 8 -0.37 27.42 -7.92
C ALA A 8 0.35 27.66 -6.58
N CYS A 9 0.92 26.62 -5.97
CA CYS A 9 1.55 26.70 -4.65
C CYS A 9 3.07 26.74 -4.75
N GLY A 10 3.70 25.77 -5.43
CA GLY A 10 5.16 25.72 -5.63
C GLY A 10 6.04 25.74 -4.36
N ALA A 11 5.44 25.67 -3.17
CA ALA A 11 6.16 25.80 -1.90
C ALA A 11 7.11 24.63 -1.65
N SER A 12 8.26 24.93 -1.04
CA SER A 12 9.25 23.94 -0.62
C SER A 12 9.17 23.71 0.88
N TRP A 13 9.35 22.46 1.30
CA TRP A 13 9.22 22.02 2.69
C TRP A 13 10.36 21.09 3.09
N GLU A 14 10.74 21.15 4.35
CA GLU A 14 11.59 20.15 4.96
C GLU A 14 10.78 18.90 5.37
N PRO A 15 11.42 17.72 5.46
CA PRO A 15 10.71 16.50 5.85
C PRO A 15 10.10 16.54 7.25
N ASP A 16 10.65 17.36 8.15
CA ASP A 16 10.17 17.54 9.52
C ASP A 16 8.96 18.50 9.61
N GLU A 17 8.82 19.40 8.63
CA GLU A 17 7.73 20.38 8.57
C GLU A 17 6.41 19.80 8.02
N VAL A 18 6.47 18.64 7.35
CA VAL A 18 5.31 18.03 6.70
C VAL A 18 4.94 16.70 7.33
N GLN A 19 3.64 16.45 7.42
CA GLN A 19 3.16 15.19 7.93
C GLN A 19 3.03 14.16 6.80
N ILE A 20 3.88 13.13 6.84
CA ILE A 20 3.85 11.99 5.92
C ILE A 20 2.94 10.91 6.52
N ARG A 21 1.93 10.46 5.76
CA ARG A 21 1.01 9.39 6.15
C ARG A 21 0.78 8.42 5.01
N ASP A 22 0.54 7.16 5.34
CA ASP A 22 0.04 6.19 4.36
C ASP A 22 -1.48 6.35 4.24
N GLU A 23 -1.96 6.72 3.04
CA GLU A 23 -3.39 6.88 2.74
C GLU A 23 -3.92 5.71 1.89
N GLY A 24 -3.26 4.54 1.91
CA GLY A 24 -3.66 3.34 1.16
C GLY A 24 -3.19 3.29 -0.30
N GLN A 25 -2.63 4.38 -0.84
CA GLN A 25 -1.96 4.43 -2.16
C GLN A 25 -0.43 4.62 -2.02
N GLY A 26 0.09 4.35 -0.83
CA GLY A 26 1.47 4.63 -0.44
C GLY A 26 1.58 5.87 0.45
N LEU A 27 2.83 6.22 0.76
CA LEU A 27 3.15 7.34 1.62
C LEU A 27 2.93 8.65 0.85
N VAL A 28 2.14 9.53 1.46
CA VAL A 28 1.79 10.84 0.92
C VAL A 28 2.05 11.88 2.00
N PHE A 29 2.66 12.99 1.62
CA PHE A 29 2.68 14.18 2.47
C PHE A 29 1.65 15.19 1.97
N ARG A 30 0.97 15.86 2.92
CA ARG A 30 0.03 16.92 2.63
C ARG A 30 0.72 18.27 2.79
N CYS A 31 0.60 19.11 1.77
CA CYS A 31 1.14 20.47 1.83
C CYS A 31 0.32 21.30 2.86
N PRO A 32 0.94 21.91 3.87
CA PRO A 32 0.22 22.70 4.87
C PRO A 32 -0.34 24.02 4.32
N GLN A 33 0.18 24.51 3.20
CA GLN A 33 -0.31 25.75 2.56
C GLN A 33 -1.56 25.56 1.70
N CYS A 34 -1.62 24.49 0.91
CA CYS A 34 -2.73 24.29 -0.06
C CYS A 34 -3.46 22.95 0.10
N GLY A 35 -3.04 22.07 0.99
CA GLY A 35 -3.63 20.75 1.20
C GLY A 35 -3.33 19.72 0.11
N ALA A 36 -2.53 20.07 -0.91
CA ALA A 36 -2.21 19.17 -2.01
C ALA A 36 -1.46 17.91 -1.52
N ARG A 37 -1.84 16.77 -2.10
CA ARG A 37 -1.24 15.46 -1.84
C ARG A 37 -0.02 15.24 -2.72
N ASN A 38 1.12 14.97 -2.09
CA ASN A 38 2.39 14.74 -2.76
C ASN A 38 2.95 13.36 -2.37
N HIS A 39 3.24 12.52 -3.36
CA HIS A 39 3.67 11.15 -3.12
C HIS A 39 5.15 11.09 -2.73
N VAL A 40 5.45 10.26 -1.74
CA VAL A 40 6.81 9.99 -1.27
C VAL A 40 7.04 8.50 -1.10
N VAL A 41 8.30 8.09 -1.07
CA VAL A 41 8.72 6.73 -0.76
C VAL A 41 9.67 6.74 0.42
N ALA A 42 9.48 5.80 1.35
CA ALA A 42 10.44 5.54 2.40
C ALA A 42 11.57 4.65 1.85
N ARG A 43 12.81 5.02 2.14
CA ARG A 43 13.99 4.19 1.92
C ARG A 43 14.72 4.01 3.24
N THR A 44 14.99 2.75 3.58
CA THR A 44 15.87 2.42 4.69
C THR A 44 17.31 2.53 4.21
N ALA A 45 18.08 3.41 4.86
CA ALA A 45 19.51 3.51 4.68
C ALA A 45 20.21 2.27 5.26
N LYS A 46 21.48 2.06 4.89
CA LYS A 46 22.28 0.95 5.43
C LYS A 46 22.48 1.06 6.94
N ASP A 47 22.46 2.29 7.45
CA ASP A 47 22.59 2.64 8.86
C ASP A 47 21.29 2.41 9.66
N GLY A 48 20.23 1.90 9.02
CA GLY A 48 18.92 1.66 9.65
C GLY A 48 18.01 2.90 9.70
N SER A 49 18.53 4.09 9.36
CA SER A 49 17.73 5.30 9.27
C SER A 49 16.69 5.23 8.15
N THR A 50 15.48 5.72 8.39
CA THR A 50 14.43 5.81 7.36
C THR A 50 14.43 7.21 6.77
N THR A 51 14.66 7.32 5.46
CA THR A 51 14.66 8.58 4.72
C THR A 51 13.51 8.60 3.74
N PHE A 52 12.84 9.74 3.61
CA PHE A 52 11.72 9.90 2.69
C PHE A 52 12.15 10.68 1.45
N ARG A 53 11.72 10.23 0.26
CA ARG A 53 12.01 10.89 -1.02
C ARG A 53 10.73 11.11 -1.80
N GLN A 54 10.54 12.32 -2.32
CA GLN A 54 9.42 12.64 -3.20
C GLN A 54 9.56 11.95 -4.55
N VAL A 55 8.45 11.42 -5.05
CA VAL A 55 8.36 10.74 -6.34
C VAL A 55 7.16 11.25 -7.14
N PRO A 56 7.23 11.25 -8.48
CA PRO A 56 6.05 11.49 -9.29
C PRO A 56 5.00 10.39 -9.07
N ALA A 57 3.72 10.70 -9.24
CA ALA A 57 2.62 9.76 -9.01
C ALA A 57 2.81 8.43 -9.78
N SER A 58 3.31 8.51 -11.01
CA SER A 58 3.62 7.34 -11.87
C SER A 58 4.70 6.42 -11.28
N ALA A 59 5.64 6.96 -10.49
CA ALA A 59 6.70 6.19 -9.85
C ALA A 59 6.31 5.69 -8.45
N ALA A 60 5.39 6.38 -7.76
CA ALA A 60 4.85 5.92 -6.47
C ALA A 60 4.14 4.56 -6.59
N GLN A 61 3.46 4.33 -7.72
CA GLN A 61 2.76 3.09 -8.04
C GLN A 61 3.70 1.91 -8.33
N GLN A 62 4.95 2.20 -8.71
CA GLN A 62 5.97 1.22 -9.09
C GLN A 62 6.98 0.95 -7.98
N ALA A 63 6.98 1.74 -6.91
CA ALA A 63 7.78 1.42 -5.74
C ALA A 63 7.23 0.10 -5.18
N PRO A 64 7.97 -1.02 -5.28
CA PRO A 64 7.52 -2.24 -4.65
C PRO A 64 7.40 -1.89 -3.18
N ALA A 65 6.16 -1.94 -2.67
CA ALA A 65 5.92 -1.94 -1.26
C ALA A 65 6.79 -3.06 -0.69
N LYS A 66 7.98 -2.71 -0.18
CA LYS A 66 8.59 -3.44 0.92
C LYS A 66 7.63 -3.24 2.06
N ARG A 67 6.54 -4.02 2.01
CA ARG A 67 5.66 -4.30 3.13
C ARG A 67 6.61 -4.60 4.28
N PRO A 68 6.62 -3.83 5.38
CA PRO A 68 6.98 -4.48 6.63
C PRO A 68 5.97 -5.63 6.75
N ALA A 69 6.46 -6.85 6.87
CA ALA A 69 5.63 -8.01 7.13
C ALA A 69 4.89 -7.75 8.46
N GLY A 70 3.67 -7.23 8.38
CA GLY A 70 2.87 -6.86 9.52
C GLY A 70 1.43 -6.64 9.07
N THR A 71 0.58 -7.61 9.40
CA THR A 71 -0.89 -7.53 9.29
C THR A 71 -1.45 -7.65 7.87
N GLN A 72 -1.33 -8.86 7.30
CA GLN A 72 -2.48 -9.39 6.54
C GLN A 72 -3.63 -9.60 7.54
N PRO A 73 -4.82 -9.02 7.35
CA PRO A 73 -6.00 -9.58 8.00
C PRO A 73 -6.14 -11.03 7.50
N LYS A 74 -6.07 -11.95 8.45
CA LYS A 74 -6.23 -13.38 8.22
C LYS A 74 -7.51 -13.61 7.41
N ALA A 75 -7.38 -14.15 6.21
CA ALA A 75 -8.53 -14.67 5.48
C ALA A 75 -9.25 -15.68 6.38
N PRO A 76 -10.57 -15.57 6.61
CA PRO A 76 -11.27 -16.61 7.34
C PRO A 76 -11.27 -17.87 6.49
N ALA A 77 -10.68 -18.93 7.04
CA ALA A 77 -10.76 -20.28 6.51
C ALA A 77 -12.24 -20.68 6.36
N LYS A 78 -12.77 -20.64 5.14
CA LYS A 78 -14.01 -21.33 4.80
C LYS A 78 -13.66 -22.61 4.05
N VAL A 79 -13.39 -23.62 4.86
CA VAL A 79 -13.79 -25.04 4.74
C VAL A 79 -13.94 -25.59 3.31
N PRO A 80 -13.12 -26.57 2.89
CA PRO A 80 -13.40 -27.29 1.65
C PRO A 80 -14.67 -28.12 1.80
N ARG A 81 -15.69 -27.78 1.00
CA ARG A 81 -16.89 -28.59 0.84
C ARG A 81 -16.46 -29.94 0.27
N LYS A 82 -16.51 -30.99 1.10
CA LYS A 82 -16.37 -32.40 0.71
C LYS A 82 -17.24 -32.66 -0.51
N ALA A 83 -16.62 -33.06 -1.61
CA ALA A 83 -17.28 -33.68 -2.75
C ALA A 83 -17.74 -35.07 -2.32
N THR A 84 -19.04 -35.23 -2.08
CA THR A 84 -19.64 -36.55 -1.91
C THR A 84 -19.83 -37.17 -3.29
N ALA A 85 -18.94 -38.09 -3.63
CA ALA A 85 -19.10 -39.02 -4.73
C ALA A 85 -20.40 -39.81 -4.53
N GLN A 86 -21.42 -39.60 -5.37
CA GLN A 86 -22.55 -40.50 -5.46
C GLN A 86 -22.18 -41.64 -6.41
N GLY A 87 -21.79 -42.75 -5.77
CA GLY A 87 -21.51 -44.01 -6.42
C GLY A 87 -22.75 -44.61 -7.07
N ARG A 88 -22.51 -45.14 -8.25
CA ARG A 88 -23.37 -46.00 -9.07
C ARG A 88 -23.62 -47.34 -8.37
N ALA A 89 -24.89 -47.73 -8.21
CA ALA A 89 -25.28 -49.13 -8.05
C ALA A 89 -26.76 -49.34 -8.47
N LYS A 90 -26.97 -50.04 -9.60
CA LYS A 90 -28.14 -50.92 -9.81
C LYS A 90 -27.79 -52.27 -9.15
N PRO A 91 -28.76 -53.02 -8.61
CA PRO A 91 -29.36 -54.08 -9.42
C PRO A 91 -30.87 -54.32 -9.18
N ALA A 92 -31.41 -55.20 -10.01
CA ALA A 92 -32.79 -55.62 -10.17
C ALA A 92 -33.35 -56.44 -8.99
N SER A 93 -34.70 -56.48 -8.88
CA SER A 93 -35.52 -57.70 -9.14
C SER A 93 -36.85 -57.65 -8.39
N ARG A 94 -37.96 -57.75 -9.12
CA ARG A 94 -39.17 -58.47 -8.71
C ARG A 94 -39.79 -59.11 -9.93
#